data_AF-D2QAU8-F1
#
_entry.id   AF-D2QAU8-F1
#
_cell.length_a   1.000
_cell.length_b   1.000
_cell.length_c   1.000
_cell.angle_alpha   90.00
_cell.angle_beta   90.00
_cell.angle_gamma   90.00
#
_symmetry.space_group_name_H-M   'P 1'
#
loop_
_entity.id
_entity.type
_entity.pdbx_description
1 polymer ?
#
loop_
_entity_poly.entity_id
_entity_poly.type
_entity_poly.pdbx_seq_one_letter_code
_entity_poly.pdbx_strand_id
1 'polypeptide(L)'
;MLQELMERGIKTKGGEQIGKTILQVKAQERMVKRIADDSEYLDGASLEELERIRVTLRGLIRFIADSNARRTIITDLKDPIIARVEGQDFDITEHYEDCKQKVNRYINEHSDDDDIRKLPYNEPLFGEDFSNLENTLIYELGSEEEYQNAFDDVPLGLLVRRIVKLDHQDTMDAFGEFINNHSLSPSQNATLNRIISYVEQNGYIQFEQLTQPPFDGLKSLILVFGKGLKDLKVGIDRLNHNALVPTA
;
A
#
# COMPACT_ATOMS: atom_id res chain seq x y z
N MET A 1 -11.03 -37.71 -30.05
CA MET A 1 -10.68 -38.07 -28.66
C MET A 1 -10.59 -36.86 -27.73
N LEU A 2 -9.63 -35.92 -27.85
CA LEU A 2 -9.58 -34.71 -26.99
C LEU A 2 -10.80 -33.79 -27.12
N GLN A 3 -11.30 -33.58 -28.34
CA GLN A 3 -12.50 -32.76 -28.62
C GLN A 3 -13.78 -33.37 -28.03
N GLU A 4 -13.84 -34.70 -28.03
CA GLU A 4 -14.95 -35.52 -27.54
C GLU A 4 -15.00 -35.57 -25.99
N LEU A 5 -13.81 -35.56 -25.35
CA LEU A 5 -13.65 -35.43 -23.90
C LEU A 5 -14.03 -34.02 -23.41
N MET A 6 -13.78 -32.97 -24.19
CA MET A 6 -14.24 -31.61 -23.89
C MET A 6 -15.76 -31.51 -23.94
N GLU A 7 -16.42 -31.97 -25.01
CA GLU A 7 -17.88 -31.85 -25.16
C GLU A 7 -18.67 -32.62 -24.09
N ARG A 8 -18.20 -33.82 -23.69
CA ARG A 8 -18.88 -34.62 -22.65
C ARG A 8 -18.57 -34.15 -21.22
N GLY A 9 -17.40 -33.55 -20.99
CA GLY A 9 -16.98 -33.05 -19.68
C GLY A 9 -17.59 -31.71 -19.26
N ILE A 10 -17.91 -30.82 -20.21
CA ILE A 10 -18.33 -29.43 -19.91
C ILE A 10 -19.68 -29.32 -19.15
N LYS A 11 -20.52 -30.36 -19.10
CA LYS A 11 -21.85 -30.28 -18.46
C LYS A 11 -21.87 -30.45 -16.93
N THR A 12 -20.71 -30.52 -16.26
CA THR A 12 -20.62 -30.59 -14.79
C THR A 12 -19.64 -29.53 -14.25
N LYS A 13 -19.90 -28.97 -13.06
CA LYS A 13 -19.01 -27.98 -12.42
C LYS A 13 -17.54 -28.45 -12.34
N GLY A 14 -17.33 -29.76 -12.14
CA GLY A 14 -16.00 -30.37 -12.13
C GLY A 14 -15.33 -30.40 -13.50
N GLY A 15 -16.05 -30.77 -14.57
CA GLY A 15 -15.50 -30.80 -15.92
C GLY A 15 -15.28 -29.41 -16.54
N GLU A 16 -16.05 -28.40 -16.13
CA GLU A 16 -15.79 -27.01 -16.51
C GLU A 16 -14.48 -26.49 -15.89
N GLN A 17 -14.22 -26.83 -14.62
CA GLN A 17 -12.98 -26.48 -13.92
C GLN A 17 -11.76 -27.19 -14.53
N ILE A 18 -11.88 -28.49 -14.84
CA ILE A 18 -10.81 -29.27 -15.49
C ILE A 18 -10.55 -28.74 -16.91
N GLY A 19 -11.60 -28.41 -17.67
CA GLY A 19 -11.48 -27.81 -18.99
C GLY A 19 -10.74 -26.47 -18.96
N LYS A 20 -11.04 -25.59 -18.00
CA LYS A 20 -10.33 -24.31 -17.81
C LYS A 20 -8.86 -24.50 -17.47
N THR A 21 -8.52 -25.45 -16.59
CA THR A 21 -7.14 -25.82 -16.26
C THR A 21 -6.35 -26.27 -17.48
N ILE A 22 -6.91 -27.18 -18.30
CA ILE A 22 -6.26 -27.71 -19.50
C ILE A 22 -6.03 -26.61 -20.54
N LEU A 23 -6.98 -25.69 -20.71
CA LEU A 23 -6.86 -24.58 -21.67
C LEU A 23 -5.79 -23.56 -21.26
N GLN A 24 -5.71 -23.20 -19.98
CA GLN A 24 -4.74 -22.22 -19.49
C GLN A 24 -3.31 -22.73 -19.59
N VAL A 25 -3.08 -24.01 -19.24
CA VAL A 25 -1.76 -24.65 -19.40
C VAL A 25 -1.41 -24.79 -20.88
N LYS A 26 -2.37 -25.23 -21.71
CA LYS A 26 -2.16 -25.39 -23.17
C LYS A 26 -1.84 -24.07 -23.87
N ALA A 27 -2.43 -22.96 -23.45
CA ALA A 27 -2.12 -21.64 -23.99
C ALA A 27 -0.63 -21.25 -23.80
N GLN A 28 0.01 -21.75 -22.73
CA GLN A 28 1.41 -21.49 -22.39
C GLN A 28 2.36 -22.64 -22.75
N GLU A 29 1.88 -23.66 -23.48
CA GLU A 29 2.62 -24.89 -23.79
C GLU A 29 3.98 -24.61 -24.42
N ARG A 30 4.05 -23.67 -25.38
CA ARG A 30 5.30 -23.34 -26.07
C ARG A 30 6.36 -22.80 -25.11
N MET A 31 5.98 -21.92 -24.19
CA MET A 31 6.91 -21.32 -23.22
C MET A 31 7.37 -22.37 -22.22
N VAL A 32 6.44 -23.17 -21.68
CA VAL A 32 6.75 -24.21 -20.71
C VAL A 32 7.67 -25.27 -21.31
N LYS A 33 7.41 -25.71 -22.55
CA LYS A 33 8.30 -26.65 -23.26
C LYS A 33 9.67 -26.04 -23.52
N ARG A 34 9.74 -24.79 -23.97
CA ARG A 34 11.01 -24.11 -24.21
C ARG A 34 11.87 -24.07 -22.94
N ILE A 35 11.28 -23.74 -21.79
CA ILE A 35 12.01 -23.72 -20.51
C ILE A 35 12.40 -25.15 -20.07
N ALA A 36 11.58 -26.16 -20.36
CA ALA A 36 11.84 -27.54 -19.95
C ALA A 36 12.90 -28.24 -20.84
N ASP A 37 12.92 -27.93 -22.13
CA ASP A 37 13.74 -28.61 -23.14
C ASP A 37 15.07 -27.89 -23.42
N ASP A 38 15.15 -26.58 -23.17
CA ASP A 38 16.34 -25.75 -23.40
C ASP A 38 16.86 -25.18 -22.08
N SER A 39 17.97 -25.76 -21.60
CA SER A 39 18.61 -25.35 -20.34
C SER A 39 19.31 -23.99 -20.42
N GLU A 40 19.73 -23.55 -21.61
CA GLU A 40 20.44 -22.28 -21.80
C GLU A 40 19.48 -21.10 -22.00
N TYR A 41 18.20 -21.38 -22.25
CA TYR A 41 17.19 -20.36 -22.51
C TYR A 41 17.05 -19.33 -21.38
N LEU A 42 17.15 -19.76 -20.11
CA LEU A 42 17.05 -18.85 -18.97
C LEU A 42 18.33 -18.03 -18.77
N ASP A 43 19.50 -18.61 -19.08
CA ASP A 43 20.80 -17.96 -18.87
C ASP A 43 21.03 -16.81 -19.85
N GLY A 44 20.46 -16.89 -21.06
CA GLY A 44 20.51 -15.85 -22.08
C GLY A 44 19.31 -14.88 -22.10
N ALA A 45 18.33 -15.04 -21.20
CA ALA A 45 17.11 -14.24 -21.20
C ALA A 45 17.33 -12.83 -20.63
N SER A 46 16.70 -11.83 -21.26
CA SER A 46 16.67 -10.47 -20.71
C SER A 46 15.85 -10.38 -19.41
N LEU A 47 16.08 -9.36 -18.59
CA LEU A 47 15.33 -9.12 -17.35
C LEU A 47 13.81 -9.06 -17.59
N GLU A 48 13.38 -8.41 -18.66
CA GLU A 48 11.96 -8.33 -19.04
C GLU A 48 11.38 -9.70 -19.40
N GLU A 49 12.15 -10.56 -20.07
CA GLU A 49 11.73 -11.93 -20.39
C GLU A 49 11.64 -12.81 -19.15
N LEU A 50 12.62 -12.70 -18.24
CA LEU A 50 12.60 -13.41 -16.96
C LEU A 50 11.38 -13.03 -16.12
N GLU A 51 11.03 -11.74 -16.05
CA GLU A 51 9.84 -11.30 -15.30
C GLU A 51 8.54 -11.79 -15.95
N ARG A 52 8.45 -11.76 -17.29
CA ARG A 52 7.30 -12.35 -18.01
C ARG A 52 7.17 -13.85 -17.72
N ILE A 53 8.28 -14.59 -17.71
CA ILE A 53 8.32 -16.02 -17.39
C ILE A 53 7.87 -16.26 -15.96
N ARG A 54 8.41 -15.50 -14.98
CA ARG A 54 8.07 -15.62 -13.55
C ARG A 54 6.57 -15.44 -13.32
N VAL A 55 5.97 -14.38 -13.85
CA VAL A 55 4.53 -14.09 -13.71
C VAL A 55 3.68 -15.19 -14.34
N THR A 56 4.06 -15.64 -15.55
CA THR A 56 3.33 -16.68 -16.27
C THR A 56 3.37 -18.01 -15.52
N LEU A 57 4.55 -18.46 -15.07
CA LEU A 57 4.70 -19.68 -14.28
C LEU A 57 3.98 -19.58 -12.93
N ARG A 58 4.02 -18.42 -12.25
CA ARG A 58 3.27 -18.16 -11.01
C ARG A 58 1.77 -18.44 -11.18
N GLY A 59 1.21 -18.07 -12.33
CA GLY A 59 -0.17 -18.35 -12.70
C GLY A 59 -0.46 -19.84 -12.84
N LEU A 60 0.49 -20.60 -13.41
CA LEU A 60 0.36 -22.03 -13.72
C LEU A 60 0.65 -22.97 -12.54
N ILE A 61 1.46 -22.55 -11.55
CA ILE A 61 1.84 -23.37 -10.38
C ILE A 61 0.62 -23.94 -9.64
N ARG A 62 -0.52 -23.24 -9.65
CA ARG A 62 -1.77 -23.69 -9.02
C ARG A 62 -2.34 -25.00 -9.60
N PHE A 63 -1.86 -25.44 -10.76
CA PHE A 63 -2.35 -26.63 -11.48
C PHE A 63 -1.50 -27.88 -11.27
N ILE A 64 -0.44 -27.82 -10.46
CA ILE A 64 0.39 -28.98 -10.14
C ILE A 64 -0.40 -29.89 -9.17
N ALA A 65 -0.88 -31.03 -9.68
CA ALA A 65 -1.92 -31.86 -9.03
C ALA A 65 -1.46 -32.69 -7.81
N ASP A 66 -0.16 -32.81 -7.53
CA ASP A 66 0.37 -33.79 -6.56
C ASP A 66 1.26 -33.18 -5.45
N SER A 67 0.81 -32.15 -4.74
CA SER A 67 1.54 -31.73 -3.53
C SER A 67 0.64 -31.24 -2.40
N ASN A 68 -0.03 -32.20 -1.74
CA ASN A 68 -0.61 -32.00 -0.40
C ASN A 68 0.44 -31.70 0.70
N ALA A 69 1.67 -31.39 0.32
CA ALA A 69 2.66 -30.73 1.15
C ALA A 69 3.43 -29.73 0.28
N ARG A 70 3.23 -28.43 0.50
CA ARG A 70 4.14 -27.42 -0.06
C ARG A 70 5.53 -27.74 0.47
N ARG A 71 6.45 -28.18 -0.39
CA ARG A 71 7.86 -28.34 0.00
C ARG A 71 8.38 -26.95 0.38
N THR A 72 8.83 -26.78 1.62
CA THR A 72 9.55 -25.56 2.03
C THR A 72 10.85 -25.50 1.25
N ILE A 73 10.96 -24.52 0.35
CA ILE A 73 12.20 -24.22 -0.36
C ILE A 73 12.91 -23.13 0.43
N ILE A 74 13.99 -23.48 1.11
CA ILE A 74 14.90 -22.51 1.72
C ILE A 74 15.91 -22.10 0.65
N THR A 75 15.87 -20.85 0.23
CA THR A 75 16.82 -20.31 -0.75
C THR A 75 17.83 -19.44 0.01
N ASP A 76 19.10 -19.83 0.00
CA ASP A 76 20.21 -19.03 0.53
C ASP A 76 20.76 -18.16 -0.61
N LEU A 77 20.30 -16.91 -0.67
CA LEU A 77 20.79 -15.93 -1.63
C LEU A 77 22.04 -15.27 -1.04
N LYS A 78 23.20 -15.67 -1.55
CA LYS A 78 24.44 -14.94 -1.31
C LYS A 78 24.52 -13.85 -2.37
N ASP A 79 24.70 -12.61 -1.94
CA ASP A 79 24.95 -11.46 -2.80
C ASP A 79 26.46 -11.15 -2.80
N PRO A 80 27.27 -11.87 -3.60
CA PRO A 80 28.69 -11.59 -3.68
C PRO A 80 28.90 -10.33 -4.53
N ILE A 81 29.69 -9.40 -4.02
CA ILE A 81 30.15 -8.24 -4.78
C ILE A 81 31.04 -8.75 -5.92
N ILE A 82 30.51 -8.75 -7.15
CA ILE A 82 31.19 -9.25 -8.36
C ILE A 82 32.19 -8.26 -8.96
N ALA A 83 32.07 -6.97 -8.62
CA ALA A 83 32.98 -5.93 -9.06
C ALA A 83 32.94 -4.73 -8.10
N ARG A 84 34.09 -4.08 -7.91
CA ARG A 84 34.22 -2.79 -7.23
C ARG A 84 34.91 -1.84 -8.20
N VAL A 85 34.20 -0.81 -8.63
CA VAL A 85 34.72 0.24 -9.51
C VAL A 85 34.97 1.47 -8.66
N GLU A 86 36.21 1.97 -8.65
CA GLU A 86 36.61 3.18 -7.96
C GLU A 86 36.91 4.27 -9.00
N GLY A 87 36.48 5.51 -8.74
CA GLY A 87 36.71 6.64 -9.66
C GLY A 87 35.74 6.76 -10.83
N GLN A 88 34.59 6.07 -10.77
CA GLN A 88 33.45 6.40 -11.63
C GLN A 88 32.75 7.61 -11.00
N ASP A 89 32.55 8.68 -11.78
CA ASP A 89 31.70 9.78 -11.34
C ASP A 89 30.32 9.21 -11.02
N PHE A 90 29.97 9.20 -9.74
CA PHE A 90 28.62 8.91 -9.31
C PHE A 90 27.73 10.05 -9.78
N ASP A 91 26.50 9.72 -10.18
CA ASP A 91 25.47 10.75 -10.30
C ASP A 91 25.25 11.33 -8.90
N ILE A 92 25.93 12.44 -8.60
CA ILE A 92 25.76 13.24 -7.39
C ILE A 92 24.50 14.10 -7.48
N THR A 93 23.73 14.01 -8.57
CA THR A 93 22.41 14.59 -8.64
C THR A 93 21.52 13.79 -7.69
N GLU A 94 21.37 14.26 -6.45
CA GLU A 94 20.44 13.67 -5.50
C GLU A 94 19.06 13.61 -6.16
N HIS A 95 18.51 12.39 -6.25
CA HIS A 95 17.18 12.21 -6.82
C HIS A 95 16.15 12.44 -5.71
N TYR A 96 14.99 13.04 -6.03
CA TYR A 96 13.91 13.25 -5.03
C TYR A 96 13.45 11.96 -4.33
N GLU A 97 13.65 10.81 -4.99
CA GLU A 97 13.42 9.49 -4.40
C GLU A 97 14.31 9.25 -3.16
N ASP A 98 15.51 9.83 -3.11
CA ASP A 98 16.43 9.76 -1.98
C ASP A 98 15.92 10.57 -0.79
N CYS A 99 15.39 11.78 -1.02
CA CYS A 99 14.74 12.58 0.04
C CYS A 99 13.58 11.80 0.69
N LYS A 100 12.71 11.19 -0.12
CA LYS A 100 11.62 10.32 0.39
C LYS A 100 12.14 9.17 1.23
N GLN A 101 13.23 8.53 0.81
CA GLN A 101 13.84 7.43 1.54
C GLN A 101 14.49 7.88 2.85
N LYS A 102 15.18 9.03 2.86
CA LYS A 102 15.80 9.62 4.07
C LYS A 102 14.74 9.92 5.12
N VAL A 103 13.67 10.64 4.75
CA VAL A 103 12.56 10.99 5.64
C VAL A 103 11.85 9.75 6.16
N ASN A 104 11.49 8.81 5.28
CA ASN A 104 10.85 7.55 5.70
C ASN A 104 11.73 6.77 6.69
N ARG A 105 13.04 6.68 6.43
CA ARG A 105 13.97 5.98 7.31
C ARG A 105 14.05 6.64 8.67
N TYR A 106 14.27 7.96 8.69
CA TYR A 106 14.37 8.73 9.92
C TYR A 106 13.13 8.53 10.80
N ILE A 107 11.93 8.69 10.23
CA ILE A 107 10.67 8.55 10.97
C ILE A 107 10.47 7.14 11.54
N ASN A 108 10.88 6.10 10.80
CA ASN A 108 10.79 4.72 11.30
C ASN A 108 11.83 4.40 12.37
N GLU A 109 13.03 4.99 12.28
CA GLU A 109 14.10 4.80 13.28
C GLU A 109 13.85 5.57 14.58
N HIS A 110 13.09 6.67 14.51
CA HIS A 110 12.82 7.58 15.62
C HIS A 110 11.33 7.58 16.01
N SER A 111 10.60 6.48 15.75
CA SER A 111 9.17 6.41 16.05
C SER A 111 8.81 6.53 17.54
N ASP A 112 9.80 6.28 18.41
CA ASP A 112 9.67 6.37 19.86
C ASP A 112 9.98 7.77 20.41
N ASP A 113 10.53 8.68 19.59
CA ASP A 113 10.81 10.06 19.98
C ASP A 113 9.51 10.83 20.23
N ASP A 114 9.50 11.71 21.23
CA ASP A 114 8.26 12.29 21.74
C ASP A 114 7.47 13.13 20.71
N ASP A 115 8.16 13.76 19.76
CA ASP A 115 7.57 14.55 18.68
C ASP A 115 6.93 13.67 17.58
N ILE A 116 7.44 12.46 17.35
CA ILE A 116 6.87 11.50 16.38
C ILE A 116 5.82 10.60 17.04
N ARG A 117 6.09 10.11 18.26
CA ARG A 117 5.25 9.16 19.00
C ARG A 117 3.83 9.68 19.25
N LYS A 118 3.63 10.99 19.32
CA LYS A 118 2.31 11.63 19.50
C LYS A 118 1.37 11.43 18.31
N LEU A 119 1.94 11.38 17.10
CA LEU A 119 1.16 11.42 15.87
C LEU A 119 0.31 10.18 15.61
N PRO A 120 0.78 8.94 15.87
CA PRO A 120 -0.04 7.73 15.80
C PRO A 120 -1.27 7.77 16.71
N TYR A 121 -1.13 8.33 17.92
CA TYR A 121 -2.19 8.41 18.93
C TYR A 121 -3.11 9.62 18.74
N ASN A 122 -3.06 10.25 17.57
CA ASN A 122 -3.82 11.45 17.24
C ASN A 122 -3.66 12.60 18.27
N GLU A 123 -2.54 12.66 18.98
CA GLU A 123 -2.22 13.75 19.91
C GLU A 123 -1.73 14.97 19.11
N PRO A 124 -2.06 16.20 19.55
CA PRO A 124 -1.56 17.41 18.91
C PRO A 124 -0.07 17.61 19.18
N LEU A 125 0.64 18.16 18.18
CA LEU A 125 2.01 18.62 18.36
C LEU A 125 2.04 19.99 19.04
N PHE A 126 2.98 20.19 19.97
CA PHE A 126 3.26 21.51 20.53
C PHE A 126 4.23 22.28 19.62
N GLY A 127 4.27 23.61 19.75
CA GLY A 127 5.11 24.46 18.91
C GLY A 127 6.60 24.05 18.88
N GLU A 128 7.17 23.70 20.03
CA GLU A 128 8.57 23.26 20.11
C GLU A 128 8.79 21.91 19.41
N ASP A 129 7.93 20.92 19.66
CA ASP A 129 7.98 19.61 19.00
C ASP A 129 7.86 19.76 17.47
N PHE A 130 6.93 20.61 17.02
CA PHE A 130 6.72 20.86 15.60
C PHE A 130 7.95 21.50 14.96
N SER A 131 8.54 22.53 15.58
CA SER A 131 9.74 23.19 15.06
C SER A 131 10.97 22.27 15.05
N ASN A 132 11.10 21.39 16.05
CA ASN A 132 12.18 20.40 16.08
C ASN A 132 12.02 19.39 14.93
N LEU A 133 10.82 18.84 14.77
CA LEU A 133 10.51 17.88 13.71
C LEU A 133 10.66 18.50 12.31
N GLU A 134 10.20 19.74 12.14
CA GLU A 134 10.39 20.52 10.92
C GLU A 134 11.88 20.71 10.62
N ASN A 135 12.66 21.13 11.63
CA ASN A 135 14.08 21.37 11.45
C ASN A 135 14.83 20.11 11.02
N THR A 136 14.56 18.99 11.67
CA THR A 136 15.24 17.73 11.32
C THR A 136 14.80 17.21 9.96
N LEU A 137 13.48 17.12 9.70
CA LEU A 137 12.99 16.53 8.45
C LEU A 137 13.32 17.37 7.21
N ILE A 138 13.42 18.70 7.34
CA ILE A 138 13.63 19.61 6.21
C ILE A 138 15.09 20.01 6.06
N TYR A 139 15.78 20.41 7.14
CA TYR A 139 17.12 21.01 7.05
C TYR A 139 18.27 20.08 7.44
N GLU A 140 18.03 19.05 8.26
CA GLU A 140 19.08 18.08 8.62
C GLU A 140 19.16 16.91 7.63
N LEU A 141 18.02 16.45 7.11
CA LEU A 141 17.95 15.36 6.15
C LEU A 141 18.15 15.80 4.68
N GLY A 142 18.04 17.10 4.39
CA GLY A 142 18.13 17.66 3.05
C GLY A 142 17.98 19.17 3.03
N SER A 143 17.33 19.68 1.99
CA SER A 143 16.97 21.10 1.86
C SER A 143 15.45 21.31 1.74
N GLU A 144 15.01 22.55 2.01
CA GLU A 144 13.61 22.96 1.83
C GLU A 144 13.10 22.72 0.40
N GLU A 145 13.95 22.97 -0.60
CA GLU A 145 13.62 22.75 -2.01
C GLU A 145 13.46 21.26 -2.34
N GLU A 146 14.35 20.39 -1.85
CA GLU A 146 14.22 18.94 -2.02
C GLU A 146 12.96 18.40 -1.35
N TYR A 147 12.68 18.86 -0.13
CA TYR A 147 11.50 18.47 0.63
C TYR A 147 10.21 18.86 -0.10
N GLN A 148 10.10 20.11 -0.53
CA GLN A 148 8.94 20.62 -1.25
C GLN A 148 8.73 19.88 -2.59
N ASN A 149 9.80 19.61 -3.33
CA ASN A 149 9.72 18.85 -4.57
C ASN A 149 9.38 17.37 -4.35
N ALA A 150 9.77 16.79 -3.21
CA ALA A 150 9.47 15.41 -2.87
C ALA A 150 8.01 15.23 -2.41
N PHE A 151 7.50 16.12 -1.57
CA PHE A 151 6.24 15.93 -0.83
C PHE A 151 5.10 16.87 -1.22
N ASP A 152 5.32 17.73 -2.22
CA ASP A 152 4.35 18.74 -2.67
C ASP A 152 3.86 19.59 -1.49
N ASP A 153 2.58 19.97 -1.48
CA ASP A 153 1.96 20.81 -0.44
C ASP A 153 1.39 19.99 0.74
N VAL A 154 1.91 18.78 1.02
CA VAL A 154 1.41 17.97 2.14
C VAL A 154 1.97 18.52 3.46
N PRO A 155 1.10 18.91 4.43
CA PRO A 155 1.56 19.41 5.73
C PRO A 155 2.39 18.37 6.50
N LEU A 156 3.43 18.84 7.20
CA LEU A 156 4.43 18.03 7.92
C LEU A 156 3.80 16.93 8.79
N GLY A 157 2.88 17.27 9.69
CA GLY A 157 2.28 16.30 10.61
C GLY A 157 1.43 15.25 9.89
N LEU A 158 0.75 15.60 8.79
CA LEU A 158 0.01 14.64 7.96
C LEU A 158 0.95 13.73 7.18
N LEU A 159 2.10 14.25 6.72
CA LEU A 159 3.14 13.43 6.09
C LEU A 159 3.65 12.37 7.06
N VAL A 160 3.98 12.77 8.29
CA VAL A 160 4.50 11.83 9.29
C VAL A 160 3.43 10.79 9.62
N ARG A 161 2.17 11.17 9.84
CA ARG A 161 1.05 10.22 10.02
C ARG A 161 0.86 9.25 8.85
N ARG A 162 1.15 9.65 7.62
CA ARG A 162 1.11 8.74 6.46
C ARG A 162 2.13 7.59 6.57
N ILE A 163 3.22 7.82 7.30
CA ILE A 163 4.32 6.86 7.49
C ILE A 163 4.06 6.03 8.75
N VAL A 164 3.85 6.69 9.89
CA VAL A 164 3.66 6.03 11.20
C VAL A 164 2.27 5.43 11.40
N LYS A 165 1.30 5.82 10.55
CA LYS A 165 -0.11 5.41 10.60
C LYS A 165 -0.82 5.92 11.86
N LEU A 166 -2.13 5.68 11.95
CA LEU A 166 -2.91 6.04 13.13
C LEU A 166 -3.31 4.79 13.93
N ASP A 167 -3.36 4.94 15.25
CA ASP A 167 -3.89 3.94 16.15
C ASP A 167 -5.41 3.79 15.99
N HIS A 168 -5.88 2.55 16.11
CA HIS A 168 -7.30 2.22 15.95
C HIS A 168 -8.17 2.89 17.01
N GLN A 169 -7.76 2.84 18.28
CA GLN A 169 -8.54 3.36 19.39
C GLN A 169 -8.63 4.88 19.33
N ASP A 170 -7.51 5.56 19.09
CA ASP A 170 -7.50 7.02 18.98
C ASP A 170 -8.26 7.51 17.74
N THR A 171 -8.23 6.74 16.65
CA THR A 171 -9.07 7.03 15.48
C THR A 171 -10.55 6.83 15.81
N MET A 172 -10.94 5.76 16.50
CA MET A 172 -12.33 5.57 16.98
C MET A 172 -12.79 6.74 17.84
N ASP A 173 -11.96 7.16 18.80
CA ASP A 173 -12.27 8.22 19.75
C ASP A 173 -12.43 9.58 19.04
N ALA A 174 -11.63 9.82 18.01
CA ALA A 174 -11.79 10.99 17.14
C ALA A 174 -13.16 11.03 16.43
N PHE A 175 -13.72 9.88 16.08
CA PHE A 175 -15.08 9.74 15.53
C PHE A 175 -16.16 9.49 16.59
N GLY A 176 -15.80 9.39 17.87
CA GLY A 176 -16.70 8.98 18.95
C GLY A 176 -17.92 9.87 19.12
N GLU A 177 -17.75 11.19 18.97
CA GLU A 177 -18.88 12.13 19.01
C GLU A 177 -19.89 11.88 17.88
N PHE A 178 -19.40 11.60 16.66
CA PHE A 178 -20.26 11.24 15.54
C PHE A 178 -20.98 9.91 15.78
N ILE A 179 -20.26 8.90 16.28
CA ILE A 179 -20.82 7.58 16.59
C ILE A 179 -21.90 7.67 17.68
N ASN A 180 -21.67 8.48 18.72
CA ASN A 180 -22.58 8.60 19.86
C ASN A 180 -23.83 9.44 19.55
N ASN A 181 -23.69 10.48 18.71
CA ASN A 181 -24.79 11.38 18.38
C ASN A 181 -25.73 10.83 17.30
N HIS A 182 -25.32 9.78 16.58
CA HIS A 182 -26.10 9.19 15.50
C HIS A 182 -26.40 7.72 15.78
N SER A 183 -27.67 7.33 15.78
CA SER A 183 -28.05 5.90 15.77
C SER A 183 -27.81 5.32 14.38
N LEU A 184 -26.57 4.92 14.12
CA LEU A 184 -26.12 4.47 12.80
C LEU A 184 -26.78 3.15 12.38
N SER A 185 -27.28 3.11 11.15
CA SER A 185 -27.76 1.89 10.51
C SER A 185 -26.59 0.95 10.16
N PRO A 186 -26.84 -0.34 9.85
CA PRO A 186 -25.78 -1.26 9.43
C PRO A 186 -24.97 -0.77 8.22
N SER A 187 -25.61 -0.11 7.25
CA SER A 187 -24.92 0.44 6.07
C SER A 187 -24.07 1.67 6.41
N GLN A 188 -24.55 2.52 7.33
CA GLN A 188 -23.79 3.67 7.84
C GLN A 188 -22.56 3.22 8.63
N ASN A 189 -22.70 2.22 9.50
CA ASN A 189 -21.58 1.62 10.24
C ASN A 189 -20.53 1.01 9.29
N ALA A 190 -20.96 0.24 8.28
CA ALA A 190 -20.04 -0.35 7.31
C ALA A 190 -19.25 0.73 6.53
N THR A 191 -19.92 1.83 6.17
CA THR A 191 -19.27 2.94 5.47
C THR A 191 -18.28 3.67 6.38
N LEU A 192 -18.69 3.96 7.62
CA LEU A 192 -17.83 4.62 8.61
C LEU A 192 -16.58 3.79 8.90
N ASN A 193 -16.72 2.48 9.13
CA ASN A 193 -15.59 1.60 9.35
C ASN A 193 -14.63 1.57 8.16
N ARG A 194 -15.14 1.65 6.92
CA ARG A 194 -14.28 1.75 5.72
C ARG A 194 -13.49 3.07 5.69
N ILE A 195 -14.11 4.18 6.12
CA ILE A 195 -13.43 5.48 6.25
C ILE A 195 -12.34 5.37 7.31
N ILE A 196 -12.66 4.83 8.48
CA ILE A 196 -11.70 4.71 9.57
C ILE A 196 -10.54 3.80 9.17
N SER A 197 -10.78 2.61 8.64
CA SER A 197 -9.69 1.73 8.19
C SER A 197 -8.84 2.37 7.09
N TYR A 198 -9.41 3.22 6.24
CA TYR A 198 -8.63 3.99 5.27
C TYR A 198 -7.72 4.98 5.98
N VAL A 199 -8.26 5.75 6.93
CA VAL A 199 -7.54 6.76 7.68
C VAL A 199 -6.43 6.15 8.52
N GLU A 200 -6.68 5.04 9.19
CA GLU A 200 -5.66 4.27 9.93
C GLU A 200 -4.47 3.91 9.06
N GLN A 201 -4.71 3.47 7.82
CA GLN A 201 -3.63 3.03 6.92
C GLN A 201 -2.95 4.16 6.15
N ASN A 202 -3.62 5.30 5.95
CA ASN A 202 -3.11 6.42 5.14
C ASN A 202 -2.73 7.64 5.98
N GLY A 203 -2.99 7.64 7.29
CA GLY A 203 -2.66 8.70 8.23
C GLY A 203 -3.66 9.86 8.28
N TYR A 204 -4.48 10.04 7.25
CA TYR A 204 -5.52 11.07 7.17
C TYR A 204 -6.51 10.80 6.02
N ILE A 205 -7.57 11.60 5.96
CA ILE A 205 -8.43 11.70 4.78
C ILE A 205 -8.99 13.12 4.67
N GLN A 206 -9.08 13.65 3.46
CA GLN A 206 -9.82 14.86 3.15
C GLN A 206 -11.24 14.49 2.73
N PHE A 207 -12.23 15.30 3.10
CA PHE A 207 -13.64 15.00 2.81
C PHE A 207 -13.90 14.80 1.31
N GLU A 208 -13.19 15.54 0.46
CA GLU A 208 -13.25 15.48 -1.00
C GLU A 208 -12.80 14.11 -1.54
N GLN A 209 -11.87 13.43 -0.86
CA GLN A 209 -11.39 12.10 -1.26
C GLN A 209 -12.47 11.01 -1.11
N LEU A 210 -13.47 11.22 -0.25
CA LEU A 210 -14.61 10.32 -0.15
C LEU A 210 -15.47 10.30 -1.44
N THR A 211 -15.25 11.25 -2.35
CA THR A 211 -15.92 11.28 -3.65
C THR A 211 -15.23 10.43 -4.73
N GLN A 212 -14.03 9.91 -4.44
CA GLN A 212 -13.18 9.15 -5.35
C GLN A 212 -13.03 7.69 -4.89
N PRO A 213 -12.62 6.76 -5.78
CA PRO A 213 -12.25 5.40 -5.38
C PRO A 213 -11.20 5.40 -4.25
N PRO A 214 -11.27 4.49 -3.26
CA PRO A 214 -12.09 3.28 -3.17
C PRO A 214 -13.50 3.50 -2.59
N PHE A 215 -13.95 4.76 -2.44
CA PHE A 215 -15.28 5.09 -1.93
C PHE A 215 -16.30 5.20 -3.07
N ASP A 216 -17.58 5.17 -2.71
CA ASP A 216 -18.69 5.05 -3.67
C ASP A 216 -19.22 6.42 -4.17
N GLY A 217 -18.48 7.51 -3.90
CA GLY A 217 -18.81 8.85 -4.36
C GLY A 217 -19.79 9.64 -3.48
N LEU A 218 -19.90 10.94 -3.73
CA LEU A 218 -20.71 11.88 -2.93
C LEU A 218 -22.19 11.48 -2.84
N LYS A 219 -22.78 10.95 -3.93
CA LYS A 219 -24.19 10.52 -3.96
C LYS A 219 -24.47 9.39 -2.97
N SER A 220 -23.54 8.44 -2.84
CA SER A 220 -23.65 7.34 -1.88
C SER A 220 -23.58 7.87 -0.45
N LEU A 221 -22.64 8.77 -0.16
CA LEU A 221 -22.51 9.39 1.17
C LEU A 221 -23.74 10.18 1.58
N ILE A 222 -24.34 10.95 0.65
CA ILE A 222 -25.59 11.68 0.92
C ILE A 222 -26.73 10.71 1.20
N LEU A 223 -26.83 9.62 0.44
CA LEU A 223 -27.87 8.60 0.64
C LEU A 223 -27.70 7.88 1.98
N VAL A 224 -26.45 7.57 2.35
CA VAL A 224 -26.11 6.82 3.56
C VAL A 224 -26.23 7.70 4.79
N PHE A 225 -25.62 8.90 4.82
CA PHE A 225 -25.53 9.74 6.03
C PHE A 225 -26.57 10.85 6.10
N GLY A 226 -27.16 11.27 4.98
CA GLY A 226 -28.18 12.32 4.94
C GLY A 226 -27.76 13.58 5.71
N LYS A 227 -28.49 13.90 6.79
CA LYS A 227 -28.22 15.07 7.65
C LYS A 227 -26.92 14.96 8.45
N GLY A 228 -26.46 13.75 8.76
CA GLY A 228 -25.21 13.52 9.51
C GLY A 228 -23.94 13.76 8.71
N LEU A 229 -24.03 14.02 7.40
CA LEU A 229 -22.85 14.24 6.54
C LEU A 229 -21.99 15.42 7.00
N LYS A 230 -22.63 16.47 7.55
CA LYS A 230 -21.91 17.62 8.11
C LYS A 230 -21.09 17.22 9.34
N ASP A 231 -21.67 16.44 10.23
CA ASP A 231 -21.01 16.01 11.46
C ASP A 231 -19.86 15.04 11.15
N LEU A 232 -20.02 14.20 10.12
CA LEU A 232 -18.93 13.36 9.60
C LEU A 232 -17.76 14.21 9.11
N LYS A 233 -18.04 15.29 8.34
CA LYS A 233 -17.01 16.22 7.89
C LYS A 233 -16.30 16.87 9.08
N VAL A 234 -17.05 17.32 10.09
CA VAL A 234 -16.47 17.90 11.32
C VAL A 234 -15.55 16.89 12.03
N GLY A 235 -15.95 15.61 12.11
CA GLY A 235 -15.09 14.56 12.67
C GLY A 235 -13.77 14.38 11.90
N ILE A 236 -13.83 14.36 10.57
CA ILE A 236 -12.64 14.29 9.70
C ILE A 236 -11.75 15.51 9.89
N ASP A 237 -12.33 16.72 9.86
CA ASP A 237 -11.57 17.96 10.02
C ASP A 237 -10.90 18.01 11.40
N ARG A 238 -11.58 17.59 12.46
CA ARG A 238 -11.05 17.52 13.83
C ARG A 238 -9.87 16.57 13.94
N LEU A 239 -9.99 15.37 13.37
CA LEU A 239 -8.90 14.40 13.36
C LEU A 239 -7.65 14.97 12.67
N ASN A 240 -7.83 15.59 11.51
CA ASN A 240 -6.71 16.15 10.74
C ASN A 240 -6.10 17.37 11.46
N HIS A 241 -6.90 18.18 12.15
CA HIS A 241 -6.44 19.40 12.81
C HIS A 241 -5.31 19.15 13.81
N ASN A 242 -5.34 18.03 14.54
CA ASN A 242 -4.30 17.65 15.50
C ASN A 242 -2.90 17.44 14.85
N ALA A 243 -2.82 17.33 13.52
CA ALA A 243 -1.56 17.23 12.78
C ALA A 243 -1.26 18.45 11.88
N LEU A 244 -2.12 19.46 11.87
CA LEU A 244 -2.00 20.61 10.97
C LEU A 244 -1.45 21.86 11.65
N VAL A 245 -1.87 22.11 12.89
CA VAL A 245 -1.55 23.36 13.59
C VAL A 245 -0.91 23.01 14.93
N PRO A 246 0.30 23.52 15.23
CA PRO A 246 0.87 23.36 16.55
C PRO A 246 -0.04 24.02 17.59
N THR A 247 -0.29 23.32 18.69
CA THR A 247 -1.04 23.91 19.82
C THR A 247 -0.14 24.94 20.51
N ALA A 248 -0.73 26.12 20.79
CA ALA A 248 -0.07 27.25 21.44
C ALA A 248 0.20 27.01 22.93
#